data_AF-A0A1F5H7G0-F1
#
_entry.id   AF-A0A1F5H7G0-F1
#
_cell.length_a   1.000
_cell.length_b   1.000
_cell.length_c   1.000
_cell.angle_alpha   90.00
_cell.angle_beta   90.00
_cell.angle_gamma   90.00
#
_symmetry.space_group_name_H-M   'P 1'
#
loop_
_entity.id
_entity.type
_entity.pdbx_description
1 polymer ?
#
loop_
_entity_poly.entity_id
_entity_poly.type
_entity_poly.pdbx_seq_one_letter_code
_entity_poly.pdbx_strand_id
1 'polypeptide(L)'
;MSSVGAKIRWCDGKILHPSIYWKSPSKRRLPRLLIEDRALEVGVLIYVEEPWIVFRETNQKAEDIDSLGAIELEVYQGKFNLLPEKFKRQDTYQWMAKKNNALLLWGMKDHYFVKAAGRES
;
A
#
# COMPACT_ATOMS: atom_id res chain seq x y z
N MET A 1 4.95 11.88 -28.91
CA MET A 1 4.39 11.93 -27.55
C MET A 1 5.18 10.97 -26.68
N SER A 2 6.18 11.49 -25.98
CA SER A 2 7.11 10.71 -25.18
C SER A 2 6.36 9.99 -24.07
N SER A 3 6.48 8.67 -24.03
CA SER A 3 6.02 7.80 -22.95
C SER A 3 6.71 8.21 -21.66
N VAL A 4 6.06 9.10 -20.90
CA VAL A 4 6.51 9.52 -19.58
C VAL A 4 6.52 8.27 -18.71
N GLY A 5 7.71 7.66 -18.57
CA GLY A 5 7.96 6.61 -17.61
C GLY A 5 7.37 7.05 -16.27
N ALA A 6 6.54 6.19 -15.71
CA ALA A 6 5.89 6.36 -14.43
C ALA A 6 6.88 6.71 -13.32
N LYS A 7 7.19 8.01 -13.17
CA LYS A 7 8.09 8.49 -12.12
C LYS A 7 7.33 8.47 -10.81
N ILE A 8 7.78 7.64 -9.88
CA ILE A 8 7.44 7.74 -8.46
C ILE A 8 7.75 9.18 -8.03
N ARG A 9 6.84 9.85 -7.33
CA ARG A 9 7.06 11.21 -6.80
C ARG A 9 7.11 11.18 -5.28
N TRP A 10 7.95 12.03 -4.70
CA TRP A 10 7.92 12.38 -3.29
C TRP A 10 7.30 13.76 -3.15
N CYS A 11 6.33 13.89 -2.24
CA CYS A 11 5.64 15.14 -1.96
C CYS A 11 5.15 15.11 -0.51
N ASP A 12 5.60 16.04 0.33
CA ASP A 12 5.15 16.20 1.73
C ASP A 12 5.17 14.90 2.54
N GLY A 13 6.28 14.14 2.46
CA GLY A 13 6.41 12.85 3.16
C GLY A 13 5.55 11.71 2.58
N LYS A 14 4.92 11.92 1.41
CA LYS A 14 4.14 10.92 0.70
C LYS A 14 4.87 10.43 -0.54
N ILE A 15 4.73 9.14 -0.81
CA ILE A 15 5.18 8.49 -2.04
C ILE A 15 3.98 8.34 -2.97
N LEU A 16 4.05 8.93 -4.15
CA LEU A 16 3.00 8.87 -5.17
C LEU A 16 3.44 7.90 -6.27
N HIS A 17 2.72 6.80 -6.39
CA HIS A 17 2.90 5.81 -7.45
C HIS A 17 1.71 5.89 -8.41
N PRO A 18 1.89 5.81 -9.75
CA PRO A 18 0.76 5.88 -10.66
C PRO A 18 -0.28 4.78 -10.40
N SER A 19 -1.54 5.19 -10.29
CA SER A 19 -2.69 4.32 -10.00
C SER A 19 -3.00 3.34 -11.13
N ILE A 20 -2.63 3.68 -12.37
CA ILE A 20 -2.92 2.90 -13.57
C ILE A 20 -2.40 1.46 -13.48
N TYR A 21 -1.24 1.25 -12.84
CA TYR A 21 -0.70 -0.10 -12.66
C TYR A 21 -1.48 -0.90 -11.64
N TRP A 22 -2.17 -0.25 -10.71
CA TRP A 22 -2.88 -0.90 -9.61
C TRP A 22 -4.35 -1.18 -9.93
N LYS A 23 -4.86 -0.72 -11.08
CA LYS A 23 -6.18 -1.09 -11.58
C LYS A 23 -6.27 -2.59 -11.86
N SER A 24 -5.17 -3.23 -12.29
CA SER A 24 -5.10 -4.67 -12.53
C SER A 24 -4.56 -5.42 -11.30
N PRO A 25 -5.27 -6.45 -10.78
CA PRO A 25 -4.83 -7.21 -9.60
C PRO A 25 -3.39 -7.76 -9.70
N SER A 26 -3.02 -8.31 -10.85
CA SER A 26 -1.70 -8.92 -11.09
C SER A 26 -0.52 -7.94 -11.05
N LYS A 27 -0.79 -6.64 -10.97
CA LYS A 27 0.20 -5.57 -10.95
C LYS A 27 0.25 -4.81 -9.61
N ARG A 28 -0.59 -5.18 -8.63
CA ARG A 28 -0.66 -4.55 -7.29
C ARG A 28 0.42 -5.13 -6.39
N ARG A 29 1.52 -4.39 -6.24
CA ARG A 29 2.70 -4.83 -5.49
C ARG A 29 3.27 -3.71 -4.66
N LEU A 30 3.83 -4.05 -3.50
CA LEU A 30 4.58 -3.09 -2.70
C LEU A 30 5.81 -2.56 -3.47
N PRO A 31 6.00 -1.23 -3.56
CA PRO A 31 7.22 -0.67 -4.14
C PRO A 31 8.43 -0.87 -3.22
N ARG A 32 9.36 -1.73 -3.64
CA ARG A 32 10.48 -2.25 -2.84
C ARG A 32 11.32 -1.21 -2.10
N LEU A 33 11.92 -0.27 -2.83
CA LEU A 33 13.07 0.49 -2.33
C LEU A 33 12.78 1.47 -1.19
N LEU A 34 11.52 1.78 -0.91
CA LEU A 34 11.16 2.77 0.11
C LEU A 34 9.95 2.38 0.95
N ILE A 35 9.08 1.48 0.48
CA ILE A 35 7.88 1.11 1.24
C ILE A 35 8.10 -0.14 2.07
N GLU A 36 8.88 -1.12 1.58
CA GLU A 36 9.13 -2.35 2.31
C GLU A 36 9.96 -2.08 3.58
N ASP A 37 11.11 -1.40 3.45
CA ASP A 37 11.95 -1.06 4.60
C ASP A 37 11.21 -0.20 5.63
N ARG A 38 10.45 0.80 5.16
CA ARG A 38 9.67 1.66 6.06
C ARG A 38 8.53 0.92 6.73
N ALA A 39 7.88 -0.03 6.04
CA ALA A 39 6.84 -0.86 6.63
C ALA A 39 7.38 -1.76 7.75
N LEU A 40 8.67 -2.12 7.76
CA LEU A 40 9.30 -2.84 8.86
C LEU A 40 9.53 -1.97 10.11
N GLU A 41 9.57 -0.65 9.95
CA GLU A 41 9.79 0.30 11.05
C GLU A 41 8.49 0.92 11.56
N VAL A 42 7.62 1.34 10.64
CA VAL A 42 6.39 2.10 10.91
C VAL A 42 5.23 1.61 10.06
N GLY A 43 4.01 1.90 10.50
CA GLY A 43 2.83 1.71 9.68
C GLY A 43 2.83 2.65 8.47
N VAL A 44 2.45 2.13 7.31
CA VAL A 44 2.34 2.88 6.06
C VAL A 44 0.88 2.84 5.58
N LEU A 45 0.23 4.00 5.52
CA LEU A 45 -1.09 4.13 4.93
C LEU A 45 -1.00 4.12 3.41
N ILE A 46 -1.80 3.26 2.79
CA ILE A 46 -1.94 3.10 1.35
C ILE A 46 -3.36 3.49 0.96
N TYR A 47 -3.51 4.44 0.07
CA TYR A 47 -4.84 4.86 -0.40
C TYR A 47 -4.78 5.41 -1.83
N VAL A 48 -5.95 5.51 -2.45
CA VAL A 48 -6.07 6.05 -3.81
C VAL A 48 -6.44 7.53 -3.75
N GLU A 49 -5.70 8.34 -4.49
CA GLU A 49 -5.88 9.77 -4.67
C GLU A 49 -5.57 10.04 -6.15
N GLU A 50 -6.54 9.72 -7.03
CA GLU A 50 -6.33 9.69 -8.49
C GLU A 50 -5.65 10.98 -8.98
N PRO A 51 -4.57 10.90 -9.80
CA PRO A 51 -4.09 9.71 -10.53
C PRO A 51 -3.08 8.81 -9.76
N TRP A 52 -3.03 8.88 -8.43
CA TRP A 52 -1.98 8.25 -7.62
C TRP A 52 -2.51 7.19 -6.65
N ILE A 53 -1.68 6.16 -6.42
CA ILE A 53 -1.62 5.45 -5.15
C ILE A 53 -0.65 6.21 -4.27
N VAL A 54 -1.11 6.54 -3.08
CA VAL A 54 -0.34 7.28 -2.10
C VAL A 54 0.08 6.33 -1.01
N PHE A 55 1.36 6.37 -0.66
CA PHE A 55 1.90 5.75 0.53
C PHE A 55 2.33 6.86 1.48
N ARG A 56 1.82 6.82 2.71
CA ARG A 56 2.09 7.82 3.75
C ARG A 56 2.52 7.11 5.02
N GLU A 57 3.69 7.43 5.53
CA GLU A 57 4.13 6.92 6.82
C GLU A 57 3.21 7.41 7.95
N THR A 58 3.09 6.60 8.99
CA THR A 58 2.38 6.93 10.22
C THR A 58 3.38 7.07 11.37
N ASN A 59 2.93 7.64 12.49
CA ASN A 59 3.73 7.70 13.71
C ASN A 59 3.65 6.39 14.53
N GLN A 60 2.93 5.37 14.05
CA GLN A 60 2.79 4.09 14.72
C GLN A 60 3.93 3.16 14.30
N LYS A 61 4.67 2.61 15.26
CA LYS A 61 5.72 1.64 14.98
C LYS A 61 5.14 0.32 14.50
N ALA A 62 5.85 -0.37 13.61
CA ALA A 62 5.41 -1.65 13.06
C ALA A 62 5.16 -2.71 14.15
N GLU A 63 6.00 -2.74 15.19
CA GLU A 63 5.90 -3.67 16.33
C GLU A 63 4.65 -3.44 17.20
N ASP A 64 4.11 -2.21 17.21
CA ASP A 64 2.96 -1.80 18.02
C ASP A 64 1.62 -1.94 17.27
N ILE A 65 1.64 -2.40 16.01
CA ILE A 65 0.42 -2.55 15.21
C ILE A 65 -0.22 -3.90 15.50
N ASP A 66 -1.42 -3.85 16.09
CA ASP A 66 -2.24 -5.03 16.32
C ASP A 66 -2.60 -5.75 15.00
N SER A 67 -2.50 -7.07 15.01
CA SER A 67 -2.75 -7.95 13.86
C SER A 67 -4.22 -8.37 13.72
N LEU A 68 -5.11 -7.94 14.61
CA LEU A 68 -6.53 -8.28 14.49
C LEU A 68 -7.12 -7.80 13.16
N GLY A 69 -7.67 -8.75 12.40
CA GLY A 69 -8.27 -8.46 11.09
C GLY A 69 -7.25 -8.12 9.99
N ALA A 70 -5.97 -8.38 10.22
CA ALA A 70 -4.92 -8.26 9.22
C ALA A 70 -4.98 -9.39 8.19
N ILE A 71 -4.59 -9.06 6.96
CA ILE A 71 -4.36 -10.01 5.88
C ILE A 71 -2.86 -10.04 5.64
N GLU A 72 -2.25 -11.21 5.75
CA GLU A 72 -0.86 -11.42 5.36
C GLU A 72 -0.74 -11.35 3.83
N LEU A 73 0.26 -10.62 3.35
CA LEU A 73 0.50 -10.45 1.91
C LEU A 73 1.30 -11.62 1.36
N GLU A 74 0.93 -12.06 0.16
CA GLU A 74 1.59 -13.18 -0.51
C GLU A 74 2.84 -12.72 -1.27
N VAL A 75 3.87 -13.56 -1.28
CA VAL A 75 5.07 -13.32 -2.09
C VAL A 75 4.81 -13.70 -3.55
N TYR A 76 5.02 -12.75 -4.45
CA TYR A 76 4.99 -12.98 -5.89
C TYR A 76 6.39 -13.10 -6.47
N GLN A 77 6.64 -14.24 -7.13
CA GLN A 77 7.89 -14.54 -7.85
C GLN A 77 9.15 -14.26 -7.00
N GLY A 78 9.06 -14.56 -5.70
CA GLY A 78 10.16 -14.41 -4.74
C GLY A 78 10.60 -12.97 -4.46
N LYS A 79 9.81 -11.95 -4.79
CA LYS A 79 10.27 -10.55 -4.70
C LYS A 79 9.29 -9.53 -4.16
N PHE A 80 7.99 -9.64 -4.46
CA PHE A 80 7.04 -8.58 -4.11
C PHE A 80 5.88 -9.12 -3.29
N ASN A 81 5.52 -8.41 -2.23
CA ASN A 81 4.28 -8.68 -1.52
C ASN A 81 3.09 -8.14 -2.33
N LEU A 82 2.20 -9.05 -2.71
CA LEU A 82 0.97 -8.72 -3.43
C LEU A 82 -0.05 -8.19 -2.45
N LEU A 83 -0.63 -7.04 -2.78
CA LEU A 83 -1.85 -6.63 -2.11
C LEU A 83 -2.99 -7.58 -2.48
N PRO A 84 -3.92 -7.83 -1.55
CA PRO A 84 -5.03 -8.73 -1.81
C PRO A 84 -5.80 -8.26 -3.04
N GLU A 85 -6.22 -9.18 -3.91
CA GLU A 85 -7.07 -8.85 -5.06
C GLU A 85 -8.40 -8.25 -4.61
N LYS A 86 -8.98 -8.86 -3.57
CA LYS A 86 -10.24 -8.44 -2.96
C LYS A 86 -10.04 -8.06 -1.51
N PHE A 87 -10.65 -6.95 -1.11
CA PHE A 87 -10.71 -6.50 0.27
C PHE A 87 -12.17 -6.29 0.66
N LYS A 88 -12.63 -6.92 1.76
CA LYS A 88 -14.04 -6.92 2.19
C LYS A 88 -15.02 -7.29 1.05
N ARG A 89 -14.71 -8.35 0.29
CA ARG A 89 -15.49 -8.87 -0.86
C ARG A 89 -15.59 -7.94 -2.08
N GLN A 90 -14.90 -6.81 -2.07
CA GLN A 90 -14.81 -5.88 -3.20
C GLN A 90 -13.39 -5.92 -3.79
N ASP A 91 -13.22 -5.58 -5.06
CA ASP A 91 -11.90 -5.30 -5.61
C ASP A 91 -11.15 -4.25 -4.75
N THR A 92 -9.91 -4.57 -4.35
CA THR A 92 -9.14 -3.76 -3.40
C THR A 92 -8.87 -2.35 -3.92
N TYR A 93 -8.62 -2.18 -5.22
CA TYR A 93 -8.43 -0.87 -5.81
C TYR A 93 -9.71 -0.04 -5.71
N GLN A 94 -10.84 -0.61 -6.12
CA GLN A 94 -12.14 0.06 -6.03
C GLN A 94 -12.53 0.36 -4.57
N TRP A 95 -12.14 -0.49 -3.63
CA TRP A 95 -12.36 -0.25 -2.22
C TRP A 95 -11.53 0.95 -1.72
N MET A 96 -10.23 1.00 -2.02
CA MET A 96 -9.34 2.13 -1.66
C MET A 96 -9.68 3.44 -2.39
N ALA A 97 -10.34 3.36 -3.55
CA ALA A 97 -10.82 4.52 -4.31
C ALA A 97 -11.98 5.27 -3.63
N LYS A 98 -12.65 4.65 -2.64
CA LYS A 98 -13.67 5.33 -1.84
C LYS A 98 -13.02 6.30 -0.87
N LYS A 99 -13.69 7.45 -0.66
CA LYS A 99 -13.25 8.47 0.30
C LYS A 99 -13.05 7.84 1.68
N ASN A 100 -11.99 8.25 2.37
CA ASN A 100 -11.58 7.79 3.71
C ASN A 100 -11.11 6.33 3.83
N ASN A 101 -11.17 5.52 2.77
CA ASN A 101 -10.60 4.18 2.81
C ASN A 101 -9.09 4.22 2.60
N ALA A 102 -8.37 3.54 3.49
CA ALA A 102 -6.95 3.26 3.36
C ALA A 102 -6.66 1.83 3.84
N LEU A 103 -5.56 1.27 3.37
CA LEU A 103 -4.94 0.11 3.98
C LEU A 103 -3.79 0.59 4.86
N LEU A 104 -3.69 0.07 6.08
CA LEU A 104 -2.46 0.19 6.86
C LEU A 104 -1.60 -1.02 6.54
N LEU A 105 -0.39 -0.77 6.04
CA LEU A 105 0.65 -1.75 5.76
C LEU A 105 1.70 -1.70 6.86
N TRP A 106 2.17 -2.86 7.31
CA TRP A 106 3.38 -2.99 8.13
C TRP A 106 4.03 -4.33 7.88
N GLY A 107 5.29 -4.46 8.27
CA GLY A 107 6.06 -5.68 8.19
C GLY A 107 6.49 -6.13 9.58
N MET A 108 6.52 -7.44 9.79
CA MET A 108 7.16 -8.07 10.94
C MET A 108 8.10 -9.15 10.43
N LYS A 109 9.41 -8.96 10.68
CA LYS A 109 10.46 -9.84 10.15
C LYS A 109 10.40 -9.88 8.62
N ASP A 110 10.07 -11.04 8.04
CA ASP A 110 9.99 -11.24 6.58
C ASP A 110 8.56 -11.23 6.03
N HIS A 111 7.57 -10.93 6.88
CA HIS A 111 6.15 -10.98 6.53
C HIS A 111 5.54 -9.58 6.51
N TYR A 112 4.64 -9.33 5.57
CA TYR A 112 3.94 -8.06 5.45
C TYR A 112 2.44 -8.27 5.62
N PHE A 113 1.80 -7.31 6.26
CA PHE A 113 0.41 -7.39 6.64
C PHE A 113 -0.32 -6.12 6.22
N VAL A 114 -1.59 -6.27 5.84
CA VAL A 114 -2.48 -5.13 5.62
C VAL A 114 -3.78 -5.26 6.38
N LYS A 115 -4.28 -4.15 6.90
CA LYS A 115 -5.64 -4.07 7.44
C LYS A 115 -6.33 -2.78 7.03
N ALA A 116 -7.64 -2.72 7.24
CA ALA A 116 -8.42 -1.52 6.97
C ALA A 116 -8.01 -0.40 7.92
N ALA A 117 -7.81 0.80 7.40
CA ALA A 117 -7.62 2.01 8.18
C ALA A 117 -8.46 3.16 7.62
N GLY A 118 -8.75 4.13 8.47
CA GLY A 118 -9.31 5.40 8.05
C GLY A 118 -8.21 6.34 7.57
N ARG A 119 -8.53 7.21 6.61
CA ARG A 119 -7.71 8.41 6.37
C ARG A 119 -8.05 9.41 7.48
N GLU A 120 -7.11 9.67 8.38
CA GLU A 120 -7.19 10.90 9.18
C GLU A 120 -7.24 12.08 8.22
N SER A 121 -8.26 12.93 8.40
CA SER A 121 -8.51 14.13 7.58
C SER A 121 -7.45 15.18 7.83
#